data_AF-A9WTE5-F1
#
_entry.id   AF-A9WTE5-F1
#
_cell.length_a   1.000
_cell.length_b   1.000
_cell.length_c   1.000
_cell.angle_alpha   90.00
_cell.angle_beta   90.00
_cell.angle_gamma   90.00
#
_symmetry.space_group_name_H-M   'P 1'
#
loop_
_entity.id
_entity.type
_entity.pdbx_description
1 polymer ?
#
loop_
_entity_poly.entity_id
_entity_poly.type
_entity_poly.pdbx_seq_one_letter_code
_entity_poly.pdbx_strand_id
1 'polypeptide(L)'
;MFAHVALSPAPRSRALIPFSDRIQELIVKHFSTHYLSLTELNAALSVRDLADPAAGTHAMQELLAELLAQLNVQWQVPQELHRLNPLVATRDNYDRLGYSAGAITRDSRYSRHVSPTVMLRSHTSAGIPALLESLQSTDDRYDVLHVLPGLVYRRDAVDQQHVGTPHQLDLWRVKARGLLGLDELKSMMAAVAEAALPGCRWRAIPTSHPYYCARPPIRRRDSPARWHQPMA
;
A
#
# COMPACT_ATOMS: atom_id res chain seq x y z
N MET A 1 8.24 7.69 -2.52
CA MET A 1 6.97 8.23 -3.04
C MET A 1 6.05 7.06 -3.33
N PHE A 2 4.83 7.07 -2.80
CA PHE A 2 3.96 5.89 -2.73
C PHE A 2 2.60 6.19 -3.37
N ALA A 3 2.10 5.29 -4.20
CA ALA A 3 0.77 5.34 -4.78
C ALA A 3 -0.02 4.09 -4.37
N HIS A 4 -1.12 4.26 -3.63
CA HIS A 4 -2.13 3.23 -3.45
C HIS A 4 -3.33 3.59 -4.32
N VAL A 5 -3.47 2.91 -5.47
CA VAL A 5 -4.60 3.11 -6.37
C VAL A 5 -5.71 2.14 -5.98
N ALA A 6 -6.76 2.65 -5.33
CA ALA A 6 -8.01 1.93 -5.16
C ALA A 6 -8.98 2.38 -6.27
N LEU A 7 -9.28 1.48 -7.20
CA LEU A 7 -10.32 1.70 -8.20
C LEU A 7 -11.68 1.43 -7.53
N SER A 8 -12.46 2.48 -7.30
CA SER A 8 -13.81 2.35 -6.74
C SER A 8 -14.84 2.86 -7.77
N PRO A 9 -15.86 2.07 -8.14
CA PRO A 9 -16.98 2.59 -8.92
C PRO A 9 -17.76 3.62 -8.09
N ALA A 10 -18.26 4.66 -8.76
CA ALA A 10 -18.89 5.83 -8.15
C ALA A 10 -19.96 5.48 -7.10
N PRO A 11 -19.99 6.16 -5.92
CA PRO A 11 -21.02 5.91 -4.93
C PRO A 11 -22.37 6.50 -5.36
N ARG A 12 -23.42 5.67 -5.32
CA ARG A 12 -24.82 6.14 -5.28
C ARG A 12 -25.13 6.64 -3.87
N SER A 13 -25.71 7.83 -3.80
CA SER A 13 -26.08 8.54 -2.56
C SER A 13 -26.93 7.70 -1.62
N ARG A 14 -26.49 7.54 -0.36
CA ARG A 14 -27.37 7.18 0.75
C ARG A 14 -26.99 8.00 1.99
N ALA A 15 -28.01 8.51 2.66
CA ALA A 15 -27.94 9.55 3.69
C ALA A 15 -27.07 9.16 4.90
N LEU A 16 -26.32 10.16 5.40
CA LEU A 16 -25.53 10.11 6.63
C LEU A 16 -26.45 10.20 7.86
N ILE A 17 -26.36 9.21 8.75
CA ILE A 17 -26.89 9.29 10.12
C ILE A 17 -25.71 9.72 11.02
N PRO A 18 -25.84 10.72 11.90
CA PRO A 18 -24.72 11.19 12.71
C PRO A 18 -24.37 10.19 13.81
N PHE A 19 -23.11 9.78 13.86
CA PHE A 19 -22.55 8.87 14.85
C PHE A 19 -22.12 9.69 16.08
N SER A 20 -22.87 9.58 17.19
CA SER A 20 -22.55 10.33 18.42
C SER A 20 -21.44 9.67 19.24
N ASP A 21 -20.55 10.50 19.80
CA ASP A 21 -19.32 10.25 20.57
C ASP A 21 -19.45 9.44 21.89
N ARG A 22 -20.24 8.35 21.94
CA ARG A 22 -20.43 7.53 23.16
C ARG A 22 -19.90 6.09 23.11
N ILE A 23 -19.14 5.69 22.08
CA ILE A 23 -18.58 4.32 21.96
C ILE A 23 -17.04 4.29 22.08
N GLN A 24 -16.40 5.33 22.62
CA GLN A 24 -14.94 5.30 22.87
C GLN A 24 -14.54 4.75 24.25
N GLU A 25 -15.46 4.62 25.22
CA GLU A 25 -15.09 4.29 26.61
C GLU A 25 -15.33 2.85 27.08
N LEU A 26 -15.81 1.93 26.23
CA LEU A 26 -16.19 0.56 26.68
C LEU A 26 -15.51 -0.61 25.97
N ILE A 27 -14.45 -0.36 25.21
CA ILE A 27 -13.71 -1.44 24.52
C ILE A 27 -12.20 -1.32 24.82
N VAL A 28 -11.83 -1.59 26.06
CA VAL A 28 -10.58 -2.32 26.32
C VAL A 28 -10.93 -3.82 26.15
N LYS A 29 -11.26 -4.23 24.92
CA LYS A 29 -11.44 -5.66 24.61
C LYS A 29 -10.06 -6.29 24.64
N HIS A 30 -9.89 -7.28 25.49
CA HIS A 30 -8.82 -8.28 25.35
C HIS A 30 -8.83 -8.77 23.90
N PHE A 31 -7.81 -8.41 23.12
CA PHE A 31 -7.61 -8.93 21.78
C PHE A 31 -7.18 -10.39 21.90
N SER A 32 -8.10 -11.33 21.69
CA SER A 32 -7.74 -12.74 21.52
C SER A 32 -7.02 -12.90 20.18
N THR A 33 -5.69 -12.96 20.23
CA THR A 33 -4.87 -13.26 19.05
C THR A 33 -5.03 -14.73 18.70
N HIS A 34 -5.81 -15.03 17.65
CA HIS A 34 -5.85 -16.36 17.05
C HIS A 34 -4.69 -16.50 16.07
N TYR A 35 -3.78 -17.44 16.35
CA TYR A 35 -2.70 -17.82 15.44
C TYR A 35 -3.20 -18.87 14.45
N LEU A 36 -2.69 -18.81 13.21
CA LEU A 36 -2.97 -19.82 12.19
C LEU A 36 -2.49 -21.20 12.64
N SER A 37 -3.34 -22.20 12.45
CA SER A 37 -2.92 -23.60 12.47
C SER A 37 -2.00 -23.91 11.28
N LEU A 38 -1.25 -25.02 11.37
CA LEU A 38 -0.39 -25.47 10.27
C LEU A 38 -1.17 -25.72 8.97
N THR A 39 -2.40 -26.25 9.08
CA THR A 39 -3.28 -26.48 7.94
C THR A 39 -3.69 -25.17 7.27
N GLU A 40 -4.09 -24.16 8.04
CA GLU A 40 -4.47 -22.85 7.50
C GLU A 40 -3.26 -22.13 6.86
N LEU A 41 -2.08 -22.26 7.47
CA LEU A 41 -0.84 -21.72 6.93
C LEU A 41 -0.48 -22.39 5.60
N ASN A 42 -0.51 -23.72 5.54
CA ASN A 42 -0.22 -24.46 4.31
C ASN A 42 -1.22 -24.11 3.19
N ALA A 43 -2.51 -24.01 3.53
CA ALA A 43 -3.54 -23.60 2.58
C ALA A 43 -3.26 -22.19 2.02
N ALA A 44 -2.88 -21.24 2.88
CA ALA A 44 -2.54 -19.89 2.45
C ALA A 44 -1.29 -19.86 1.55
N LEU A 45 -0.24 -20.60 1.92
CA LEU A 45 1.01 -20.64 1.16
C LEU A 45 0.91 -21.42 -0.16
N SER A 46 -0.13 -22.25 -0.32
CA SER A 46 -0.39 -22.98 -1.57
C SER A 46 -1.07 -22.13 -2.65
N VAL A 47 -1.50 -20.91 -2.32
CA VAL A 47 -2.12 -20.01 -3.31
C VAL A 47 -1.05 -19.58 -4.33
N ARG A 48 -1.34 -19.81 -5.61
CA ARG A 48 -0.46 -19.45 -6.72
C ARG A 48 -0.29 -17.93 -6.81
N ASP A 49 0.95 -17.46 -6.81
CA ASP A 49 1.25 -16.05 -7.08
C ASP A 49 1.23 -15.77 -8.59
N LEU A 50 0.10 -15.24 -9.07
CA LEU A 50 -0.10 -14.88 -10.48
C LEU A 50 0.82 -13.76 -10.98
N ALA A 51 1.46 -12.97 -10.09
CA ALA A 51 2.47 -12.00 -10.49
C ALA A 51 3.84 -12.63 -10.70
N ASP A 52 4.07 -13.88 -10.31
CA ASP A 52 5.34 -14.58 -10.44
C ASP A 52 5.40 -15.42 -11.73
N PRO A 53 6.30 -15.10 -12.69
CA PRO A 53 6.49 -15.92 -13.89
C PRO A 53 6.90 -17.36 -13.58
N ALA A 54 7.62 -17.60 -12.47
CA ALA A 54 8.00 -18.96 -12.05
C ALA A 54 6.79 -19.81 -11.65
N ALA A 55 5.67 -19.17 -11.29
CA ALA A 55 4.41 -19.83 -11.02
C ALA A 55 3.57 -20.06 -12.30
N GLY A 56 4.10 -19.75 -13.49
CA GLY A 56 3.46 -19.91 -14.80
C GLY A 56 2.81 -18.62 -15.32
N THR A 57 2.57 -18.54 -16.63
CA THR A 57 2.08 -17.34 -17.31
C THR A 57 0.71 -16.87 -16.82
N HIS A 58 0.54 -15.56 -16.71
CA HIS A 58 -0.73 -14.91 -16.36
C HIS A 58 -0.77 -13.44 -16.80
N ALA A 59 -1.95 -12.91 -17.13
CA ALA A 59 -2.16 -11.51 -17.56
C ALA A 59 -1.70 -10.45 -16.52
N MET A 60 -1.63 -10.83 -15.24
CA MET A 60 -1.08 -9.97 -14.18
C MET A 60 0.40 -9.60 -14.42
N GLN A 61 1.14 -10.50 -15.06
CA GLN A 61 2.54 -10.28 -15.42
C GLN A 61 2.65 -9.30 -16.58
N GLU A 62 1.75 -9.39 -17.55
CA GLU A 62 1.66 -8.46 -18.69
C GLU A 62 1.33 -7.05 -18.20
N LEU A 63 0.33 -6.91 -17.32
CA LEU A 63 -0.03 -5.64 -16.70
C LEU A 63 1.15 -5.02 -15.92
N LEU A 64 1.86 -5.84 -15.13
CA LEU A 64 3.05 -5.37 -14.42
C LEU A 64 4.15 -4.93 -15.39
N ALA A 65 4.41 -5.71 -16.43
CA ALA A 65 5.45 -5.40 -17.41
C ALA A 65 5.14 -4.10 -18.18
N GLU A 66 3.90 -3.88 -18.59
CA GLU A 66 3.47 -2.66 -19.28
C GLU A 66 3.64 -1.43 -18.39
N LEU A 67 3.18 -1.49 -17.14
CA LEU A 67 3.35 -0.43 -16.16
C LEU A 67 4.83 -0.08 -15.96
N LEU A 68 5.68 -1.09 -15.79
CA LEU A 68 7.11 -0.89 -15.58
C LEU A 68 7.79 -0.30 -16.83
N ALA A 69 7.39 -0.71 -18.02
CA ALA A 69 7.88 -0.14 -19.27
C ALA A 69 7.52 1.36 -19.38
N GLN A 70 6.29 1.75 -19.05
CA GLN A 70 5.87 3.15 -19.05
C GLN A 70 6.68 4.00 -18.05
N LEU A 71 6.88 3.50 -16.83
CA LEU A 71 7.70 4.19 -15.82
C LEU A 71 9.18 4.30 -16.23
N ASN A 72 9.71 3.29 -16.93
CA ASN A 72 11.08 3.31 -17.43
C ASN A 72 11.26 4.39 -18.51
N VAL A 73 10.33 4.50 -19.46
CA VAL A 73 10.35 5.56 -20.48
C VAL A 73 10.35 6.94 -19.82
N GLN A 74 9.57 7.10 -18.75
CA GLN A 74 9.40 8.40 -18.12
C GLN A 74 10.60 8.84 -17.27
N TRP A 75 11.19 7.94 -16.49
CA TRP A 75 12.20 8.31 -15.49
C TRP A 75 13.61 7.88 -15.85
N GLN A 76 13.77 6.85 -16.69
CA GLN A 76 15.07 6.30 -17.08
C GLN A 76 15.96 5.97 -15.86
N VAL A 77 15.33 5.48 -14.78
CA VAL A 77 16.03 5.00 -13.58
C VAL A 77 16.01 3.48 -13.54
N PRO A 78 17.05 2.84 -12.97
CA PRO A 78 17.03 1.41 -12.72
C PRO A 78 15.77 0.99 -11.95
N GLN A 79 15.24 -0.18 -12.33
CA GLN A 79 14.11 -0.79 -11.66
C GLN A 79 14.57 -2.08 -10.99
N GLU A 80 14.28 -2.22 -9.71
CA GLU A 80 14.57 -3.42 -8.95
C GLU A 80 13.28 -4.09 -8.50
N LEU A 81 13.15 -5.37 -8.86
CA LEU A 81 11.96 -6.16 -8.58
C LEU A 81 12.21 -7.05 -7.36
N HIS A 82 11.36 -6.89 -6.34
CA HIS A 82 11.51 -7.57 -5.05
C HIS A 82 10.35 -8.53 -4.81
N ARG A 83 10.62 -9.84 -4.91
CA ARG A 83 9.67 -10.91 -4.51
C ARG A 83 10.06 -11.42 -3.13
N LEU A 84 9.40 -10.86 -2.12
CA LEU A 84 9.75 -11.16 -0.73
C LEU A 84 8.97 -12.36 -0.19
N ASN A 85 9.45 -12.92 0.91
CA ASN A 85 8.77 -14.02 1.59
C ASN A 85 7.35 -13.57 2.04
N PRO A 86 6.32 -14.41 1.88
CA PRO A 86 4.97 -14.12 2.41
C PRO A 86 4.93 -14.03 3.94
N LEU A 87 5.83 -14.73 4.66
CA LEU A 87 6.00 -14.62 6.10
C LEU A 87 6.95 -13.46 6.44
N VAL A 88 6.45 -12.52 7.23
CA VAL A 88 7.17 -11.30 7.60
C VAL A 88 7.09 -11.06 9.11
N ALA A 89 8.04 -10.28 9.63
CA ALA A 89 7.95 -9.82 11.00
C ALA A 89 6.78 -8.85 11.17
N THR A 90 5.97 -9.02 12.22
CA THR A 90 4.89 -8.09 12.59
C THR A 90 5.41 -6.65 12.69
N ARG A 91 6.65 -6.50 13.18
CA ARG A 91 7.37 -5.23 13.27
C ARG A 91 7.55 -4.54 11.92
N ASP A 92 7.93 -5.28 10.88
CA ASP A 92 8.16 -4.72 9.55
C ASP A 92 6.84 -4.46 8.83
N ASN A 93 5.83 -5.30 9.06
CA ASN A 93 4.50 -5.11 8.50
C ASN A 93 3.77 -3.91 9.13
N TYR A 94 4.04 -3.54 10.39
CA TYR A 94 3.29 -2.48 11.07
C TYR A 94 4.17 -1.43 11.72
N ASP A 95 4.96 -1.79 12.73
CA ASP A 95 5.62 -0.83 13.63
C ASP A 95 6.59 0.09 12.88
N ARG A 96 7.47 -0.48 12.04
CA ARG A 96 8.45 0.26 11.24
C ARG A 96 7.80 1.09 10.11
N LEU A 97 6.53 0.84 9.81
CA LEU A 97 5.70 1.60 8.90
C LEU A 97 4.78 2.60 9.62
N GLY A 98 5.02 2.86 10.91
CA GLY A 98 4.32 3.91 11.66
C GLY A 98 2.87 3.60 12.02
N TYR A 99 2.41 2.35 11.86
CA TYR A 99 1.07 1.96 12.33
C TYR A 99 1.00 2.01 13.85
N SER A 100 -0.01 2.68 14.40
CA SER A 100 -0.21 2.75 15.85
C SER A 100 -0.48 1.37 16.45
N ALA A 101 -0.07 1.15 17.71
CA ALA A 101 -0.34 -0.10 18.44
C ALA A 101 -1.83 -0.48 18.50
N GLY A 102 -2.73 0.50 18.62
CA GLY A 102 -4.19 0.29 18.62
C GLY A 102 -4.85 0.34 17.24
N ALA A 103 -4.08 0.29 16.14
CA ALA A 103 -4.68 0.32 14.80
C ALA A 103 -5.52 -0.94 14.56
N ILE A 104 -6.77 -0.77 14.17
CA ILE A 104 -7.71 -1.87 13.88
C ILE A 104 -7.13 -2.82 12.83
N THR A 105 -6.34 -2.32 11.88
CA THR A 105 -5.66 -3.13 10.86
C THR A 105 -4.72 -4.20 11.45
N ARG A 106 -4.22 -4.00 12.67
CA ARG A 106 -3.36 -4.96 13.39
C ARG A 106 -4.15 -6.08 14.07
N ASP A 107 -5.45 -5.92 14.25
CA ASP A 107 -6.29 -6.91 14.93
C ASP A 107 -6.28 -8.23 14.12
N SER A 108 -6.30 -9.36 14.84
CA SER A 108 -6.33 -10.73 14.28
C SER A 108 -7.58 -10.99 13.42
N ARG A 109 -8.58 -10.11 13.50
CA ARG A 109 -9.72 -10.03 12.60
C ARG A 109 -9.34 -9.63 11.19
N TYR A 110 -8.27 -8.87 11.00
CA TYR A 110 -7.83 -8.35 9.69
C TYR A 110 -6.49 -8.95 9.25
N SER A 111 -5.67 -9.39 10.22
CA SER A 111 -4.31 -9.91 10.02
C SER A 111 -4.18 -11.39 10.34
N ARG A 112 -3.36 -12.12 9.56
CA ARG A 112 -3.12 -13.56 9.75
C ARG A 112 -1.79 -13.81 10.46
N HIS A 113 -1.81 -13.85 11.79
CA HIS A 113 -0.63 -14.12 12.61
C HIS A 113 -0.30 -15.61 12.68
N VAL A 114 0.99 -15.94 12.62
CA VAL A 114 1.51 -17.31 12.83
C VAL A 114 2.10 -17.45 14.22
N SER A 115 2.67 -16.36 14.75
CA SER A 115 3.21 -16.25 16.10
C SER A 115 3.06 -14.80 16.60
N PRO A 116 3.46 -14.48 17.84
CA PRO A 116 3.47 -13.09 18.32
C PRO A 116 4.29 -12.14 17.43
N THR A 117 5.32 -12.65 16.76
CA THR A 117 6.30 -11.84 16.01
C THR A 117 6.27 -12.06 14.50
N VAL A 118 5.57 -13.09 14.02
CA VAL A 118 5.51 -13.46 12.59
C VAL A 118 4.08 -13.54 12.11
N MET A 119 3.84 -13.04 10.90
CA MET A 119 2.54 -13.08 10.24
C MET A 119 2.70 -13.29 8.73
N LEU A 120 1.62 -13.69 8.07
CA LEU A 120 1.52 -13.53 6.63
C LEU A 120 1.33 -12.03 6.33
N ARG A 121 2.12 -11.49 5.40
CA ARG A 121 2.10 -10.06 5.05
C ARG A 121 0.71 -9.59 4.65
N SER A 122 0.24 -8.48 5.20
CA SER A 122 -1.07 -7.89 4.86
C SER A 122 -1.02 -6.89 3.69
N HIS A 123 0.20 -6.46 3.34
CA HIS A 123 0.54 -5.58 2.22
C HIS A 123 2.00 -5.81 1.79
N THR A 124 2.35 -5.54 0.53
CA THR A 124 3.72 -5.74 0.03
C THR A 124 4.72 -4.73 0.60
N SER A 125 4.24 -3.60 1.13
CA SER A 125 5.02 -2.57 1.83
C SER A 125 5.75 -3.10 3.07
N ALA A 126 5.39 -4.28 3.58
CA ALA A 126 6.09 -4.93 4.68
C ALA A 126 7.57 -5.20 4.36
N GLY A 127 7.94 -5.22 3.08
CA GLY A 127 9.33 -5.32 2.64
C GLY A 127 10.17 -4.05 2.73
N ILE A 128 9.51 -2.90 2.76
CA ILE A 128 10.17 -1.60 2.63
C ILE A 128 11.11 -1.29 3.79
N PRO A 129 10.78 -1.58 5.06
CA PRO A 129 11.70 -1.27 6.15
C PRO A 129 13.06 -1.95 6.01
N ALA A 130 13.09 -3.25 5.71
CA ALA A 130 14.33 -3.99 5.51
C ALA A 130 15.09 -3.51 4.26
N LEU A 131 14.36 -3.18 3.19
CA LEU A 131 14.93 -2.57 1.99
C LEU A 131 15.62 -1.24 2.33
N LEU A 132 14.93 -0.30 2.98
CA LEU A 132 15.52 0.99 3.34
C LEU A 132 16.71 0.85 4.31
N GLU A 133 16.67 -0.14 5.21
CA GLU A 133 17.79 -0.49 6.08
C GLU A 133 19.01 -0.96 5.28
N SER A 134 18.81 -1.79 4.26
CA SER A 134 19.90 -2.23 3.37
C SER A 134 20.54 -1.11 2.56
N LEU A 135 19.81 -0.01 2.34
CA LEU A 135 20.27 1.11 1.52
C LEU A 135 21.06 2.17 2.30
N GLN A 136 21.17 2.06 3.64
CA GLN A 136 21.81 3.08 4.48
C GLN A 136 23.27 3.37 4.10
N SER A 137 23.98 2.41 3.53
CA SER A 137 25.39 2.54 3.12
C SER A 137 25.56 2.88 1.64
N THR A 138 24.49 3.21 0.92
CA THR A 138 24.53 3.39 -0.55
C THR A 138 25.07 4.77 -0.95
N ASP A 139 25.74 4.83 -2.10
CA ASP A 139 26.34 6.04 -2.69
C ASP A 139 25.30 7.17 -2.88
N ASP A 140 25.80 8.41 -2.83
CA ASP A 140 25.12 9.68 -3.05
C ASP A 140 24.40 9.82 -4.41
N ARG A 141 24.67 8.92 -5.35
CA ARG A 141 24.06 8.88 -6.69
C ARG A 141 22.85 7.94 -6.80
N TYR A 142 22.38 7.37 -5.70
CA TYR A 142 21.26 6.43 -5.71
C TYR A 142 19.96 7.06 -6.23
N ASP A 143 19.35 6.46 -7.25
CA ASP A 143 18.00 6.78 -7.75
C ASP A 143 17.45 5.51 -8.40
N VAL A 144 16.59 4.77 -7.69
CA VAL A 144 16.08 3.45 -8.11
C VAL A 144 14.58 3.36 -7.84
N LEU A 145 13.85 2.75 -8.77
CA LEU A 145 12.46 2.34 -8.57
C LEU A 145 12.42 0.91 -8.02
N HIS A 146 12.04 0.76 -6.76
CA HIS A 146 11.76 -0.54 -6.17
C HIS A 146 10.31 -0.95 -6.42
N VAL A 147 10.13 -2.19 -6.86
CA VAL A 147 8.86 -2.76 -7.29
C VAL A 147 8.58 -4.00 -6.46
N LEU A 148 7.52 -3.98 -5.65
CA LEU A 148 7.16 -5.05 -4.72
C LEU A 148 5.78 -5.62 -5.08
N PRO A 149 5.68 -6.48 -6.11
CA PRO A 149 4.43 -7.18 -6.41
C PRO A 149 4.31 -8.47 -5.58
N GLY A 150 3.07 -8.92 -5.41
CA GLY A 150 2.78 -10.29 -5.00
C GLY A 150 1.51 -10.43 -4.20
N LEU A 151 1.22 -11.66 -3.78
CA LEU A 151 0.09 -11.96 -2.93
C LEU A 151 0.21 -11.29 -1.56
N VAL A 152 -0.92 -10.82 -1.03
CA VAL A 152 -1.04 -10.38 0.36
C VAL A 152 -2.17 -11.14 1.02
N TYR A 153 -2.14 -11.28 2.34
CA TYR A 153 -3.02 -12.17 3.07
C TYR A 153 -3.86 -11.37 4.05
N ARG A 154 -5.14 -11.22 3.71
CA ARG A 154 -6.14 -10.54 4.51
C ARG A 154 -7.19 -11.56 4.96
N ARG A 155 -7.81 -11.32 6.10
CA ARG A 155 -8.85 -12.23 6.61
C ARG A 155 -10.22 -11.92 6.01
N ASP A 156 -10.47 -10.66 5.64
CA ASP A 156 -11.79 -10.23 5.21
C ASP A 156 -12.02 -10.34 3.70
N ALA A 157 -13.05 -11.10 3.33
CA ALA A 157 -13.86 -10.82 2.17
C ALA A 157 -15.07 -10.01 2.66
N VAL A 158 -14.96 -8.67 2.61
CA VAL A 158 -16.02 -7.77 3.13
C VAL A 158 -17.26 -7.80 2.24
N ASP A 159 -17.08 -8.07 0.95
CA ASP A 159 -18.15 -8.24 -0.03
C ASP A 159 -17.74 -9.21 -1.16
N GLN A 160 -18.63 -9.42 -2.14
CA GLN A 160 -18.44 -10.33 -3.28
C GLN A 160 -17.26 -9.97 -4.21
N GLN A 161 -16.68 -8.77 -4.07
CA GLN A 161 -15.55 -8.30 -4.88
C GLN A 161 -14.21 -8.41 -4.13
N HIS A 162 -14.23 -8.71 -2.82
CA HIS A 162 -13.01 -8.84 -2.02
C HIS A 162 -12.57 -10.29 -1.91
N VAL A 163 -11.37 -10.57 -2.40
CA VAL A 163 -10.68 -11.83 -2.15
C VAL A 163 -9.80 -11.69 -0.90
N GLY A 164 -9.72 -12.74 -0.07
CA GLY A 164 -8.85 -12.76 1.10
C GLY A 164 -7.35 -12.76 0.75
N THR A 165 -7.01 -13.05 -0.50
CA THR A 165 -5.62 -13.08 -0.99
C THR A 165 -5.46 -12.34 -2.32
N PRO A 166 -5.58 -11.01 -2.34
CA PRO A 166 -5.39 -10.24 -3.56
C PRO A 166 -3.90 -10.11 -3.90
N HIS A 167 -3.63 -9.82 -5.17
CA HIS A 167 -2.33 -9.31 -5.58
C HIS A 167 -2.24 -7.82 -5.29
N GLN A 168 -1.14 -7.41 -4.68
CA GLN A 168 -0.81 -6.01 -4.44
C GLN A 168 0.52 -5.68 -5.10
N LEU A 169 0.64 -4.44 -5.58
CA LEU A 169 1.88 -3.86 -6.09
C LEU A 169 2.19 -2.60 -5.30
N ASP A 170 3.37 -2.55 -4.70
CA ASP A 170 3.89 -1.33 -4.10
C ASP A 170 5.11 -0.83 -4.89
N LEU A 171 5.10 0.47 -5.23
CA LEU A 171 6.12 1.14 -6.01
C LEU A 171 6.80 2.20 -5.15
N TRP A 172 8.12 2.13 -5.06
CA TRP A 172 8.94 3.03 -4.24
C TRP A 172 10.13 3.52 -5.03
N ARG A 173 10.03 4.72 -5.61
CA ARG A 173 11.22 5.44 -6.08
C ARG A 173 11.95 6.02 -4.89
N VAL A 174 13.20 5.59 -4.70
CA VAL A 174 14.08 6.00 -3.60
C VAL A 174 15.30 6.69 -4.21
N LYS A 175 15.62 7.86 -3.67
CA LYS A 175 16.70 8.71 -4.18
C LYS A 175 17.54 9.26 -3.04
N ALA A 176 18.86 9.23 -3.18
CA ALA A 176 19.78 9.76 -2.17
C ALA A 176 19.75 11.30 -2.11
N ARG A 177 19.59 11.98 -3.25
CA ARG A 177 19.65 13.45 -3.34
C ARG A 177 18.54 14.04 -4.19
N GLY A 178 18.11 15.25 -3.86
CA GLY A 178 16.98 15.92 -4.51
C GLY A 178 15.64 15.43 -3.96
N LEU A 179 14.63 16.29 -4.08
CA LEU A 179 13.30 16.00 -3.56
C LEU A 179 12.43 15.42 -4.67
N LEU A 180 11.80 14.27 -4.40
CA LEU A 180 10.66 13.80 -5.17
C LEU A 180 9.42 14.50 -4.62
N GLY A 181 8.76 15.28 -5.46
CA GLY A 181 7.61 16.12 -5.13
C GLY A 181 6.29 15.57 -5.65
N LEU A 182 5.20 16.29 -5.37
CA LEU A 182 3.86 15.84 -5.74
C LEU A 182 3.69 15.56 -7.25
N ASP A 183 4.47 16.22 -8.11
CA ASP A 183 4.38 16.05 -9.55
C ASP A 183 4.96 14.71 -10.02
N GLU A 184 6.07 14.25 -9.45
CA GLU A 184 6.56 12.89 -9.69
C GLU A 184 5.53 11.84 -9.22
N LEU A 185 4.81 12.12 -8.12
CA LEU A 185 3.81 11.19 -7.58
C LEU A 185 2.61 11.12 -8.51
N LYS A 186 2.13 12.28 -8.97
CA LYS A 186 1.05 12.37 -9.94
C LYS A 186 1.40 11.66 -11.23
N SER A 187 2.65 11.79 -11.69
CA SER A 187 3.06 11.11 -12.90
C SER A 187 3.16 9.59 -12.72
N MET A 188 3.63 9.11 -11.56
CA MET A 188 3.57 7.70 -11.20
C MET A 188 2.12 7.19 -11.22
N MET A 189 1.20 7.91 -10.57
CA MET A 189 -0.23 7.56 -10.55
C MET A 189 -0.84 7.55 -11.94
N ALA A 190 -0.45 8.49 -12.81
CA ALA A 190 -0.90 8.55 -14.20
C ALA A 190 -0.50 7.30 -14.99
N ALA A 191 0.77 6.89 -14.89
CA ALA A 191 1.28 5.69 -15.56
C ALA A 191 0.58 4.42 -15.04
N VAL A 192 0.34 4.33 -13.72
CA VAL A 192 -0.43 3.20 -13.14
C VAL A 192 -1.86 3.20 -13.67
N ALA A 193 -2.53 4.35 -13.72
CA ALA A 193 -3.89 4.46 -14.21
C ALA A 193 -4.00 4.11 -15.71
N GLU A 194 -3.06 4.59 -16.53
CA GLU A 194 -3.06 4.30 -17.97
C GLU A 194 -2.79 2.81 -18.24
N ALA A 195 -1.83 2.20 -17.55
CA ALA A 195 -1.55 0.77 -17.71
C ALA A 195 -2.71 -0.11 -17.24
N ALA A 196 -3.33 0.22 -16.09
CA ALA A 196 -4.41 -0.59 -15.53
C ALA A 196 -5.79 -0.35 -16.19
N LEU A 197 -6.05 0.87 -16.65
CA LEU A 197 -7.32 1.31 -17.23
C LEU A 197 -7.09 2.30 -18.38
N PRO A 198 -6.62 1.83 -19.55
CA PRO A 198 -6.29 2.70 -20.68
C PRO A 198 -7.44 3.62 -21.08
N GLY A 199 -7.15 4.91 -21.32
CA GLY A 199 -8.12 5.91 -21.74
C GLY A 199 -9.15 6.33 -20.68
N CYS A 200 -9.09 5.81 -19.46
CA CYS A 200 -10.00 6.21 -18.39
C CYS A 200 -9.61 7.54 -17.76
N ARG A 201 -10.63 8.36 -17.45
CA ARG A 201 -10.41 9.58 -16.65
C ARG A 201 -10.18 9.21 -15.19
N TRP A 202 -9.15 9.79 -14.58
CA TRP A 202 -8.83 9.59 -13.18
C TRP A 202 -8.57 10.92 -12.48
N ARG A 203 -8.64 10.92 -11.15
CA ARG A 203 -8.31 12.08 -10.29
C ARG A 203 -7.71 11.58 -8.97
N ALA A 204 -6.59 12.16 -8.55
CA ALA A 204 -6.02 11.91 -7.23
C ALA A 204 -6.87 12.55 -6.13
N ILE A 205 -7.18 11.77 -5.09
CA ILE A 205 -7.86 12.25 -3.88
C ILE A 205 -6.86 12.18 -2.72
N PRO A 206 -6.56 13.29 -2.02
CA PRO A 206 -5.67 13.25 -0.87
C PRO A 206 -6.20 12.37 0.25
N THR A 207 -5.35 11.46 0.74
CA THR A 207 -5.63 10.59 1.88
C THR A 207 -4.46 10.61 2.85
N SER A 208 -4.72 10.35 4.13
CA SER A 208 -3.68 10.15 5.15
C SER A 208 -3.38 8.67 5.31
N HIS A 209 -2.11 8.31 5.47
CA HIS A 209 -1.71 6.94 5.78
C HIS A 209 -0.57 6.93 6.79
N PRO A 210 -0.42 5.88 7.61
CA PRO A 210 0.59 5.84 8.67
C PRO A 210 2.03 6.13 8.22
N TYR A 211 2.42 5.68 7.02
CA TYR A 211 3.77 5.86 6.47
C TYR A 211 3.86 6.82 5.28
N TYR A 212 2.80 7.56 4.95
CA TYR A 212 2.95 8.70 4.04
C TYR A 212 2.04 9.85 4.45
N CYS A 213 2.59 11.07 4.39
CA CYS A 213 1.83 12.28 4.54
C CYS A 213 1.73 12.94 3.16
N ALA A 214 0.52 13.09 2.62
CA ALA A 214 0.29 13.96 1.46
C ALA A 214 0.39 15.46 1.82
N ARG A 215 0.75 15.78 3.08
CA ARG A 215 0.85 17.16 3.55
C ARG A 215 2.20 17.75 3.09
N PRO A 216 2.22 18.90 2.39
CA PRO A 216 3.48 19.62 2.18
C PRO A 216 4.11 19.97 3.53
N PRO A 217 5.44 20.11 3.63
CA PRO A 217 6.08 20.53 4.87
C PRO A 217 5.46 21.84 5.34
N ILE A 218 4.90 21.85 6.55
CA ILE A 218 4.29 23.03 7.16
C ILE A 218 5.40 24.07 7.34
N ARG A 219 5.47 25.07 6.46
CA ARG A 219 6.02 26.39 6.83
C ARG A 219 4.87 27.21 7.38
N ARG A 220 4.92 27.47 8.68
CA ARG A 220 4.06 28.47 9.33
C ARG A 220 4.32 29.82 8.64
N ARG A 221 3.30 30.38 8.00
CA ARG A 221 3.21 31.81 7.73
C ARG A 221 1.83 32.25 8.18
N ASP A 222 1.80 33.28 9.00
CA ASP A 222 0.62 33.77 9.70
C ASP A 222 -0.44 34.36 8.77
N SER A 223 -1.69 34.28 9.24
CA SER A 223 -2.90 35.03 8.87
C SER A 223 -3.90 34.42 7.86
N PRO A 224 -5.23 34.59 8.08
CA PRO A 224 -6.27 33.85 7.38
C PRO A 224 -6.88 34.67 6.23
N ALA A 225 -6.97 34.09 5.03
CA ALA A 225 -7.84 34.60 3.98
C ALA A 225 -8.84 33.52 3.57
N ARG A 226 -10.12 33.88 3.67
CA ARG A 226 -11.29 33.09 3.25
C ARG A 226 -11.24 32.85 1.74
N TRP A 227 -11.66 31.66 1.30
CA TRP A 227 -11.87 31.35 -0.11
C TRP A 227 -13.34 31.56 -0.48
N HIS A 228 -13.61 32.52 -1.37
CA HIS A 228 -14.85 32.60 -2.13
C HIS A 228 -14.83 31.59 -3.28
N GLN A 229 -15.96 30.93 -3.51
CA GLN A 229 -16.23 30.14 -4.71
C GLN A 229 -16.41 31.08 -5.92
N PRO A 230 -15.96 30.72 -7.13
CA PRO A 230 -16.50 31.35 -8.33
C PRO A 230 -17.80 30.63 -8.75
N MET A 231 -18.87 31.39 -8.88
CA MET A 231 -19.96 31.08 -9.79
C MET A 231 -19.70 31.78 -11.13
N ALA A 232 -19.86 31.01 -12.21
CA ALA A 232 -19.85 31.36 -13.63
C ALA A 232 -18.53 31.92 -14.21
#